data_AF-A0A964R5H5-F1
#
_entry.id   AF-A0A964R5H5-F1
#
_cell.length_a   1.000
_cell.length_b   1.000
_cell.length_c   1.000
_cell.angle_alpha   90.00
_cell.angle_beta   90.00
_cell.angle_gamma   90.00
#
_symmetry.space_group_name_H-M   'P 1'
#
loop_
_entity.id
_entity.type
_entity.pdbx_description
1 polymer ?
#
loop_
_entity_poly.entity_id
_entity_poly.type
_entity_poly.pdbx_seq_one_letter_code
_entity_poly.pdbx_strand_id
1 'polypeptide(L)'
;MSEALSMTLRQRLATVRACEPADVGLWALMECVSPWKRPQYQLARWIQPKAFIQDVSVVEDALNATRPEQVKLAITDLHDRARRRPVFWRDSLGLRVSGRRLLIVAQLGFQSVSLQ
;
A
#
# COMPACT_ATOMS: atom_id res chain seq x y z
N MET A 1 -22.81 -11.54 -14.30
CA MET A 1 -22.53 -11.44 -12.85
C MET A 1 -21.12 -11.94 -12.47
N SER A 2 -20.09 -11.71 -13.31
CA SER A 2 -18.72 -12.23 -13.06
C SER A 2 -17.63 -11.15 -12.91
N GLU A 3 -17.89 -9.88 -13.23
CA GLU A 3 -16.89 -8.80 -13.17
C GLU A 3 -16.59 -8.31 -11.75
N ALA A 4 -17.57 -8.33 -10.85
CA ALA A 4 -17.40 -7.83 -9.48
C ALA A 4 -16.48 -8.73 -8.63
N LEU A 5 -16.28 -10.00 -9.03
CA LEU A 5 -15.42 -10.97 -8.34
C LEU A 5 -13.96 -10.91 -8.79
N SER A 6 -13.66 -10.25 -9.91
CA SER A 6 -12.29 -10.07 -10.41
C SER A 6 -11.71 -8.68 -10.14
N MET A 7 -12.55 -7.73 -9.68
CA MET A 7 -12.12 -6.34 -9.51
C MET A 7 -11.14 -6.20 -8.33
N THR A 8 -9.89 -5.88 -8.64
CA THR A 8 -8.81 -5.70 -7.66
C THR A 8 -9.03 -4.45 -6.81
N LEU A 9 -8.41 -4.42 -5.63
CA LEU A 9 -8.45 -3.23 -4.76
C LEU A 9 -7.98 -1.97 -5.51
N ARG A 10 -6.97 -2.10 -6.37
CA ARG A 10 -6.50 -1.03 -7.26
C ARG A 10 -7.62 -0.45 -8.11
N GLN A 11 -8.38 -1.29 -8.80
CA GLN A 11 -9.47 -0.86 -9.67
C GLN A 11 -10.57 -0.18 -8.86
N ARG A 12 -10.91 -0.73 -7.68
CA ARG A 12 -11.91 -0.14 -6.79
C ARG A 12 -11.49 1.25 -6.32
N LEU A 13 -10.22 1.41 -5.93
CA LEU A 13 -9.67 2.69 -5.49
C LEU A 13 -9.57 3.72 -6.62
N ALA A 14 -9.26 3.27 -7.84
CA ALA A 14 -9.26 4.12 -9.04
C ALA A 14 -10.64 4.76 -9.27
N THR A 15 -11.71 3.96 -9.15
CA THR A 15 -13.10 4.46 -9.24
C THR A 15 -13.43 5.45 -8.12
N VAL A 16 -13.08 5.15 -6.87
CA VAL A 16 -13.33 6.04 -5.72
C VAL A 16 -12.63 7.39 -5.86
N ARG A 17 -11.43 7.40 -6.47
CA ARG A 17 -10.62 8.60 -6.64
C ARG A 17 -10.80 9.30 -7.97
N ALA A 18 -11.60 8.75 -8.89
CA ALA A 18 -11.71 9.20 -10.27
C ALA A 18 -10.32 9.40 -10.93
N CYS A 19 -9.43 8.42 -10.78
CA CYS A 19 -8.08 8.45 -11.34
C CYS A 19 -7.73 7.15 -12.08
N GLU A 20 -6.64 7.16 -12.84
CA GLU A 20 -6.17 5.96 -13.54
C GLU A 20 -5.65 4.90 -12.54
N PRO A 21 -5.83 3.59 -12.81
CA PRO A 21 -5.31 2.51 -11.97
C PRO A 21 -3.80 2.57 -11.75
N ALA A 22 -3.06 3.13 -12.72
CA ALA A 22 -1.61 3.31 -12.64
C ALA A 22 -1.16 4.27 -11.53
N ASP A 23 -1.98 5.28 -11.22
CA ASP A 23 -1.64 6.32 -10.23
C ASP A 23 -1.92 5.89 -8.78
N VAL A 24 -2.74 4.85 -8.60
CA VAL A 24 -3.16 4.35 -7.28
C VAL A 24 -1.98 3.82 -6.48
N GLY A 25 -0.96 3.23 -7.14
CA GLY A 25 0.21 2.65 -6.47
C GLY A 25 0.98 3.66 -5.63
N LEU A 26 1.37 4.77 -6.26
CA LEU A 26 2.11 5.84 -5.59
C LEU A 26 1.27 6.51 -4.51
N TRP A 27 -0.01 6.77 -4.81
CA TRP A 27 -0.92 7.38 -3.86
C TRP A 27 -1.09 6.50 -2.60
N ALA A 28 -1.42 5.22 -2.77
CA ALA A 28 -1.64 4.28 -1.67
C ALA A 28 -0.37 4.14 -0.81
N LEU A 29 0.79 4.08 -1.45
CA LEU A 29 2.08 4.06 -0.76
C LEU A 29 2.24 5.28 0.14
N MET A 30 1.87 6.47 -0.35
CA MET A 30 2.00 7.72 0.40
C MET A 30 0.96 7.89 1.49
N GLU A 31 -0.23 7.36 1.30
CA GLU A 31 -1.22 7.26 2.37
C GLU A 31 -0.77 6.33 3.49
N CYS A 32 0.05 5.31 3.18
CA CYS A 32 0.60 4.44 4.21
C CYS A 32 1.75 5.05 5.02
N VAL A 33 2.33 6.17 4.58
CA VAL A 33 3.40 6.89 5.28
C VAL A 33 2.84 8.02 6.14
N SER A 34 3.41 8.22 7.33
CA SER A 34 3.03 9.33 8.22
C SER A 34 3.06 10.68 7.49
N PRO A 35 2.05 11.56 7.62
CA PRO A 35 1.94 12.78 6.82
C PRO A 35 3.17 13.69 6.96
N TRP A 36 3.67 13.81 8.19
CA TRP A 36 4.87 14.59 8.52
C TRP A 36 6.16 14.04 7.91
N LYS A 37 6.19 12.75 7.55
CA LYS A 37 7.36 12.09 6.97
C LYS A 37 7.24 11.84 5.47
N ARG A 38 6.10 12.17 4.84
CA ARG A 38 5.90 12.04 3.38
C ARG A 38 7.01 12.71 2.57
N PRO A 39 7.38 14.00 2.80
CA PRO A 39 8.43 14.63 2.01
C PRO A 39 9.79 13.94 2.18
N GLN A 40 10.14 13.58 3.43
CA GLN A 40 11.37 12.83 3.72
C GLN A 40 11.38 11.45 3.07
N TYR A 41 10.24 10.75 3.09
CA TYR A 41 10.09 9.43 2.47
C TYR A 41 10.21 9.52 0.95
N GLN A 42 9.58 10.51 0.31
CA GLN A 42 9.70 10.72 -1.14
C GLN A 42 11.14 10.96 -1.55
N LEU A 43 11.83 11.87 -0.85
CA LEU A 43 13.24 12.17 -1.10
C LEU A 43 14.12 10.94 -0.88
N ALA A 44 13.95 10.25 0.25
CA ALA A 44 14.71 9.06 0.59
C ALA A 44 14.50 7.92 -0.41
N ARG A 45 13.26 7.71 -0.87
CA ARG A 45 12.93 6.73 -1.91
C ARG A 45 13.54 7.08 -3.26
N TRP A 46 13.61 8.36 -3.60
CA TRP A 46 14.27 8.81 -4.83
C TRP A 46 15.77 8.56 -4.81
N ILE A 47 16.44 8.82 -3.67
CA ILE A 47 17.89 8.62 -3.51
C ILE A 47 18.24 7.12 -3.40
N GLN A 48 17.48 6.35 -2.61
CA GLN A 48 17.74 4.94 -2.34
C GLN A 48 16.50 4.06 -2.57
N PRO A 49 16.06 3.86 -3.82
CA PRO A 49 14.85 3.09 -4.11
C PRO A 49 14.93 1.65 -3.61
N LYS A 50 16.13 1.06 -3.63
CA LYS A 50 16.38 -0.32 -3.15
C LYS A 50 16.02 -0.52 -1.68
N ALA A 51 16.08 0.53 -0.86
CA ALA A 51 15.73 0.47 0.56
C ALA A 51 14.20 0.35 0.81
N PHE A 52 13.38 0.68 -0.19
CA PHE A 52 11.92 0.73 -0.09
C PHE A 52 11.23 -0.31 -0.99
N ILE A 53 11.98 -1.23 -1.62
CA ILE A 53 11.40 -2.28 -2.49
C ILE A 53 10.36 -3.11 -1.75
N GLN A 54 10.63 -3.47 -0.50
CA GLN A 54 9.68 -4.25 0.30
C GLN A 54 8.39 -3.47 0.59
N ASP A 55 8.52 -2.19 0.93
CA ASP A 55 7.38 -1.31 1.19
C ASP A 55 6.49 -1.18 -0.05
N VAL A 56 7.11 -1.01 -1.22
CA VAL A 56 6.41 -0.97 -2.51
C VAL A 56 5.76 -2.32 -2.83
N SER A 57 6.50 -3.44 -2.69
CA SER A 57 5.97 -4.79 -2.96
C SER A 57 4.73 -5.09 -2.14
N VAL A 58 4.76 -4.82 -0.83
CA VAL A 58 3.61 -5.09 0.06
C VAL A 58 2.39 -4.26 -0.35
N VAL A 59 2.59 -2.98 -0.70
CA VAL A 59 1.50 -2.12 -1.17
C VAL A 59 0.96 -2.63 -2.49
N GLU A 60 1.81 -3.04 -3.43
CA GLU A 60 1.41 -3.63 -4.70
C GLU A 60 0.64 -4.94 -4.52
N ASP A 61 1.12 -5.84 -3.66
CA ASP A 61 0.45 -7.10 -3.33
C ASP A 61 -0.94 -6.84 -2.72
N ALA A 62 -1.05 -5.86 -1.82
CA ALA A 62 -2.32 -5.44 -1.27
C ALA A 62 -3.26 -4.81 -2.32
N LEU A 63 -2.73 -4.02 -3.26
CA LEU A 63 -3.51 -3.40 -4.33
C LEU A 63 -4.03 -4.43 -5.35
N ASN A 64 -3.30 -5.52 -5.56
CA ASN A 64 -3.72 -6.62 -6.42
C ASN A 64 -4.68 -7.58 -5.72
N ALA A 65 -4.92 -7.41 -4.41
CA ALA A 65 -5.88 -8.21 -3.67
C ALA A 65 -7.31 -8.01 -4.19
N THR A 66 -8.05 -9.11 -4.31
CA THR A 66 -9.49 -9.12 -4.61
C THR A 66 -10.33 -9.28 -3.35
N ARG A 67 -9.73 -9.67 -2.22
CA ARG A 67 -10.41 -9.87 -0.93
C ARG A 67 -9.67 -9.19 0.22
N PRO A 68 -10.39 -8.71 1.27
CA PRO A 68 -9.77 -8.10 2.45
C PRO A 68 -8.77 -9.01 3.19
N GLU A 69 -8.99 -10.33 3.15
CA GLU A 69 -8.11 -11.31 3.78
C GLU A 69 -6.71 -11.33 3.16
N GLN A 70 -6.61 -11.17 1.84
CA GLN A 70 -5.32 -11.10 1.13
C GLN A 70 -4.53 -9.85 1.54
N VAL A 71 -5.20 -8.73 1.81
CA VAL A 71 -4.54 -7.53 2.36
C VAL A 71 -3.98 -7.79 3.75
N LYS A 72 -4.70 -8.53 4.60
CA LYS A 72 -4.20 -8.91 5.94
C LYS A 72 -2.98 -9.82 5.84
N LEU A 73 -2.96 -10.74 4.86
CA LEU A 73 -1.79 -11.57 4.58
C LEU A 73 -0.59 -10.71 4.14
N ALA A 74 -0.77 -9.79 3.19
CA ALA A 74 0.29 -8.86 2.76
C ALA A 74 0.83 -8.00 3.91
N ILE A 75 -0.03 -7.58 4.85
CA ILE A 75 0.40 -6.84 6.05
C ILE A 75 1.15 -7.75 7.03
N THR A 76 0.78 -9.02 7.11
CA THR A 76 1.51 -9.99 7.94
C THR A 76 2.92 -10.17 7.38
N ASP A 77 3.05 -10.25 6.06
CA ASP A 77 4.34 -10.30 5.34
C ASP A 77 5.19 -9.03 5.56
N LEU A 78 4.56 -7.86 5.77
CA LEU A 78 5.27 -6.62 6.15
C LEU A 78 5.99 -6.73 7.50
N HIS A 79 5.49 -7.59 8.39
CA HIS A 79 6.05 -7.83 9.72
C HIS A 79 7.00 -9.03 9.74
N ASP A 80 7.00 -9.86 8.71
CA ASP A 80 7.94 -10.97 8.59
C ASP A 80 9.39 -10.47 8.49
N ARG A 81 10.18 -10.85 9.49
CA ARG A 81 11.59 -10.49 9.61
C ARG A 81 12.46 -11.23 8.58
N ALA A 82 11.99 -12.35 8.03
CA ALA A 82 12.74 -13.13 7.04
C ALA A 82 12.93 -12.38 5.71
N ARG A 83 12.03 -11.45 5.38
CA ARG A 83 12.12 -10.59 4.18
C ARG A 83 12.57 -9.16 4.47
N ARG A 84 12.65 -8.74 5.73
CA ARG A 84 13.16 -7.42 6.11
C ARG A 84 14.67 -7.37 5.94
N ARG A 85 15.15 -6.71 4.89
CA ARG A 85 16.50 -6.15 4.92
C ARG A 85 16.53 -5.06 6.00
N PRO A 86 17.36 -5.19 7.04
CA PRO A 86 17.49 -4.15 8.05
C PRO A 86 18.16 -2.93 7.41
N VAL A 87 17.38 -1.88 7.19
CA VAL A 87 17.89 -0.59 6.72
C VAL A 87 17.90 0.34 7.92
N PHE A 88 19.00 0.28 8.69
CA PHE A 88 19.10 0.94 10.00
C PHE A 88 18.74 2.43 9.94
N TRP A 89 19.27 3.17 8.95
CA TRP A 89 18.98 4.60 8.81
C TRP A 89 17.49 4.87 8.54
N ARG A 90 16.84 4.08 7.68
CA ARG A 90 15.39 4.21 7.36
C ARG A 90 14.57 4.01 8.63
N ASP A 91 14.99 3.05 9.43
CA ASP A 91 14.32 2.64 10.65
C ASP A 91 14.50 3.67 11.77
N SER A 92 15.69 4.23 11.93
CA SER A 92 15.99 5.36 12.83
C SER A 92 15.20 6.62 12.45
N LEU A 93 15.06 6.90 11.15
CA LEU A 93 14.25 8.01 10.66
C LEU A 93 12.74 7.68 10.68
N GLY A 94 12.35 6.44 10.99
CA GLY A 94 10.97 5.95 11.00
C GLY A 94 10.25 6.14 9.67
N LEU A 95 10.96 5.96 8.55
CA LEU A 95 10.44 6.04 7.18
C LEU A 95 9.90 4.69 6.75
N ARG A 96 8.74 4.30 7.29
CA ARG A 96 8.12 3.00 7.01
C ARG A 96 6.65 3.13 6.62
N VAL A 97 6.19 2.21 5.79
CA VAL A 97 4.76 1.99 5.52
C VAL A 97 4.09 1.43 6.76
N SER A 98 2.91 1.95 7.10
CA SER A 98 2.10 1.46 8.21
C SER A 98 1.05 0.48 7.71
N GLY A 99 1.11 -0.77 8.18
CA GLY A 99 0.08 -1.77 7.89
C GLY A 99 -1.33 -1.33 8.33
N ARG A 100 -1.45 -0.59 9.43
CA ARG A 100 -2.74 -0.01 9.88
C ARG A 100 -3.29 0.98 8.85
N ARG A 101 -2.45 1.83 8.29
CA ARG A 101 -2.87 2.78 7.23
C ARG A 101 -3.21 2.04 5.93
N LEU A 102 -2.49 0.97 5.62
CA LEU A 102 -2.81 0.11 4.48
C LEU A 102 -4.19 -0.56 4.63
N LEU A 103 -4.57 -0.99 5.85
CA LEU A 103 -5.94 -1.46 6.11
C LEU A 103 -6.99 -0.38 5.88
N ILE A 104 -6.73 0.86 6.30
CA ILE A 104 -7.67 1.98 6.09
C ILE A 104 -7.85 2.25 4.59
N VAL A 105 -6.76 2.27 3.82
CA VAL A 105 -6.81 2.41 2.36
C VAL A 105 -7.60 1.25 1.74
N ALA A 106 -7.36 0.02 2.17
CA ALA A 106 -8.10 -1.14 1.69
C ALA A 106 -9.59 -1.08 2.01
N GLN A 107 -9.95 -0.63 3.22
CA GLN A 107 -11.34 -0.45 3.62
C GLN A 107 -12.06 0.56 2.71
N LEU A 108 -11.42 1.67 2.37
CA LEU A 108 -12.00 2.65 1.43
C LEU A 108 -12.36 2.03 0.08
N GLY A 109 -11.49 1.15 -0.45
CA GLY A 109 -11.75 0.47 -1.72
C GLY A 109 -12.75 -0.69 -1.63
N PHE A 110 -12.79 -1.42 -0.51
CA PHE A 110 -13.73 -2.55 -0.36
C PHE A 110 -15.14 -2.09 0.06
N GLN A 111 -15.27 -1.02 0.84
CA GLN A 111 -16.57 -0.49 1.28
C GLN A 111 -17.31 0.27 0.17
N SER A 112 -16.60 0.90 -0.77
CA SER A 112 -17.21 1.66 -1.86
C SER A 112 -18.03 0.82 -2.83
N VAL A 113 -17.75 -0.48 -2.92
CA VAL A 113 -18.47 -1.43 -3.80
C VAL A 113 -19.71 -2.02 -3.13
N SER A 114 -19.87 -1.89 -1.80
CA SER A 114 -21.10 -2.32 -1.11
C SER A 114 -22.24 -1.31 -1.21
N LEU A 115 -21.98 -0.13 -1.77
CA LEU A 115 -22.95 0.97 -1.92
C LEU A 115 -23.37 1.23 -3.38
N GLN A 116 -22.85 0.45 -4.33
CA GLN A 116 -23.26 0.44 -5.74
C GLN A 116 -24.04 -0.84 -6.02
#